data_AF-A0A3M4NZ74-F1
#
_entry.id   AF-A0A3M4NZ74-F1
#
_cell.length_a   1.000
_cell.length_b   1.000
_cell.length_c   1.000
_cell.angle_alpha   90.00
_cell.angle_beta   90.00
_cell.angle_gamma   90.00
#
_symmetry.space_group_name_H-M   'P 1'
#
loop_
_entity.id
_entity.type
_entity.pdbx_description
1 polymer ?
#
loop_
_entity_poly.entity_id
_entity_poly.type
_entity_poly.pdbx_seq_one_letter_code
_entity_poly.pdbx_strand_id
1 'polypeptide(L)'
;MDRGEMNQLSPDLREDLLEVLDEVSTLMSAEYAQLGPLPDDHPLAQSGLENGAEIVLDYIAHGEAGVALDHLFYMIKEPPLAISARSAEKLARLAKVFEMPLSWRA
;
A
#
# COMPACT_ATOMS: atom_id res chain seq x y z
N MET A 1 27.14 -16.43 9.34
CA MET A 1 25.96 -15.55 9.48
C MET A 1 26.32 -14.27 8.77
N ASP A 2 25.92 -14.17 7.50
CA ASP A 2 26.25 -13.05 6.65
C ASP A 2 25.12 -12.00 6.78
N ARG A 3 25.40 -10.88 7.45
CA ARG A 3 24.50 -9.72 7.55
C ARG A 3 24.82 -8.72 6.43
N GLY A 4 24.89 -9.21 5.20
CA GLY A 4 25.32 -8.44 4.03
C GLY A 4 24.22 -8.08 3.02
N GLU A 5 23.01 -8.66 3.10
CA GLU A 5 22.04 -8.61 1.99
C GLU A 5 20.65 -8.02 2.37
N MET A 6 20.55 -7.23 3.44
CA MET A 6 19.25 -6.69 3.89
C MET A 6 18.79 -5.40 3.20
N ASN A 7 19.44 -4.97 2.10
CA ASN A 7 19.17 -3.64 1.51
C ASN A 7 18.62 -3.68 0.07
N GLN A 8 18.26 -4.85 -0.45
CA GLN A 8 17.57 -4.95 -1.73
C GLN A 8 16.34 -5.81 -1.56
N LEU A 9 15.18 -5.21 -1.81
CA LEU A 9 13.92 -5.92 -1.93
C LEU A 9 14.12 -7.00 -3.00
N SER A 10 13.77 -8.27 -2.70
CA SER A 10 13.83 -9.27 -3.75
C SER A 10 12.91 -8.84 -4.91
N PRO A 11 13.27 -9.16 -6.17
CA PRO A 11 12.45 -8.78 -7.32
C PRO A 11 10.97 -9.19 -7.16
N ASP A 12 10.73 -10.38 -6.59
CA ASP A 12 9.40 -10.90 -6.32
C ASP A 12 8.61 -10.05 -5.32
N LEU A 13 9.24 -9.57 -4.24
CA LEU A 13 8.59 -8.70 -3.26
C LEU A 13 8.31 -7.31 -3.83
N ARG A 14 9.19 -6.82 -4.70
CA ARG A 14 8.99 -5.57 -5.43
C ARG A 14 7.80 -5.67 -6.38
N GLU A 15 7.73 -6.76 -7.13
CA GLU A 15 6.61 -7.04 -8.03
C GLU A 15 5.30 -7.15 -7.26
N ASP A 16 5.30 -7.84 -6.11
CA ASP A 16 4.12 -7.93 -5.25
C ASP A 16 3.61 -6.56 -4.77
N LEU A 17 4.51 -5.67 -4.34
CA LEU A 17 4.13 -4.31 -3.94
C LEU A 17 3.53 -3.52 -5.11
N LEU A 18 4.14 -3.62 -6.30
CA LEU A 18 3.68 -2.88 -7.48
C LEU A 18 2.33 -3.40 -7.97
N GLU A 19 2.11 -4.71 -7.98
CA GLU A 19 0.82 -5.29 -8.38
C GLU A 19 -0.30 -4.92 -7.40
N VAL A 20 -0.03 -4.92 -6.09
CA VAL A 20 -1.01 -4.47 -5.11
C VAL A 20 -1.28 -2.97 -5.26
N LEU A 21 -0.24 -2.17 -5.47
CA LEU A 21 -0.38 -0.74 -5.66
C LEU A 21 -1.24 -0.40 -6.88
N ASP A 22 -1.09 -1.12 -7.99
CA ASP A 22 -1.89 -0.92 -9.21
C ASP A 22 -3.40 -1.11 -8.94
N GLU A 23 -3.77 -2.19 -8.24
CA GLU A 23 -5.16 -2.44 -7.86
C GLU A 23 -5.67 -1.38 -6.88
N VAL A 24 -4.91 -1.07 -5.82
CA VAL A 24 -5.29 -0.08 -4.81
C VAL A 24 -5.46 1.30 -5.43
N SER A 25 -4.57 1.71 -6.34
CA SER A 25 -4.66 3.00 -7.04
C SER A 25 -5.91 3.08 -7.92
N THR A 26 -6.25 1.98 -8.60
CA THR A 26 -7.47 1.88 -9.40
C THR A 26 -8.73 2.03 -8.53
N LEU A 27 -8.77 1.34 -7.38
CA LEU A 27 -9.88 1.43 -6.43
C LEU A 27 -9.98 2.83 -5.81
N MET A 28 -8.86 3.41 -5.38
CA MET A 28 -8.80 4.79 -4.87
C MET A 28 -9.32 5.80 -5.88
N SER A 29 -8.91 5.69 -7.15
CA SER A 29 -9.41 6.57 -8.22
C SER A 29 -10.93 6.41 -8.40
N ALA A 30 -11.48 5.21 -8.24
CA ALA A 30 -12.91 4.98 -8.32
C ALA A 30 -13.66 5.57 -7.10
N GLU A 31 -13.09 5.50 -5.89
CA GLU A 31 -13.64 6.17 -4.71
C GLU A 31 -13.66 7.69 -4.91
N TYR A 32 -12.55 8.30 -5.32
CA TYR A 32 -12.51 9.74 -5.60
C TYR A 32 -13.49 10.18 -6.69
N ALA A 33 -13.68 9.37 -7.74
CA ALA A 33 -14.62 9.69 -8.81
C ALA A 33 -16.09 9.64 -8.38
N GLN A 34 -16.42 8.86 -7.34
CA GLN A 34 -17.77 8.77 -6.79
C GLN A 34 -18.06 9.87 -5.77
N LEU A 35 -17.05 10.57 -5.30
CA LEU A 35 -17.17 11.60 -4.28
C LEU A 35 -17.43 12.96 -4.92
N GLY A 36 -18.36 13.71 -4.33
CA GLY A 36 -18.49 15.14 -4.58
C GLY A 36 -17.37 15.92 -3.88
N PRO A 37 -17.53 17.24 -3.68
CA PRO A 37 -16.62 18.02 -2.84
C PRO A 37 -16.50 17.36 -1.46
N LEU A 38 -15.29 16.91 -1.12
CA LEU A 38 -15.00 16.35 0.19
C LEU A 38 -14.85 17.48 1.20
N PRO A 39 -15.52 17.41 2.37
CA PRO A 39 -15.23 18.33 3.45
C PRO A 39 -13.81 18.05 3.99
N ASP A 40 -13.16 19.07 4.54
CA ASP A 40 -11.76 19.00 4.99
C ASP A 40 -11.53 17.95 6.10
N ASP A 41 -12.59 17.55 6.82
CA ASP A 41 -12.57 16.51 7.86
C ASP A 41 -12.82 15.09 7.32
N HIS A 42 -13.05 14.94 6.01
CA HIS A 42 -13.25 13.63 5.40
C HIS A 42 -11.92 12.85 5.35
N PRO A 43 -11.91 11.55 5.67
CA PRO A 43 -10.68 10.75 5.62
C PRO A 43 -9.91 10.84 4.29
N LEU A 44 -10.62 10.82 3.17
CA LEU A 44 -10.06 10.98 1.82
C LEU A 44 -9.54 12.39 1.45
N ALA A 45 -9.79 13.41 2.28
CA ALA A 45 -9.18 14.74 2.11
C ALA A 45 -7.71 14.77 2.60
N GLN A 46 -7.22 13.68 3.21
CA GLN A 46 -5.82 13.54 3.63
C GLN A 46 -4.91 13.40 2.40
N SER A 47 -3.87 14.26 2.31
CA SER A 47 -2.92 14.25 1.18
C SER A 47 -2.18 12.92 1.01
N GLY A 48 -2.10 12.10 2.07
CA GLY A 48 -1.51 10.77 2.03
C GLY A 48 -2.32 9.76 1.22
N LEU A 49 -3.59 10.02 0.95
CA LEU A 49 -4.47 9.16 0.15
C LEU A 49 -4.58 9.63 -1.30
N GLU A 50 -4.68 10.94 -1.52
CA GLU A 50 -4.78 11.52 -2.86
C GLU A 50 -3.53 11.23 -3.70
N ASN A 51 -2.35 11.42 -3.10
CA ASN A 51 -1.05 11.17 -3.75
C ASN A 51 -0.43 9.83 -3.28
N GLY A 52 -1.24 8.93 -2.73
CA GLY A 52 -0.76 7.71 -2.08
C GLY A 52 0.09 6.83 -2.99
N ALA A 53 -0.23 6.76 -4.29
CA ALA A 53 0.56 5.98 -5.24
C ALA A 53 1.97 6.53 -5.45
N GLU A 54 2.11 7.85 -5.57
CA GLU A 54 3.42 8.50 -5.71
C GLU A 54 4.26 8.29 -4.46
N ILE A 55 3.65 8.40 -3.28
CA ILE A 55 4.28 8.16 -1.98
C ILE A 55 4.80 6.72 -1.88
N VAL A 56 3.98 5.72 -2.23
CA VAL A 56 4.38 4.30 -2.19
C VAL A 56 5.53 4.02 -3.17
N LEU A 57 5.48 4.58 -4.39
CA LEU A 57 6.54 4.42 -5.37
C LEU A 57 7.86 5.05 -4.89
N ASP A 58 7.80 6.20 -4.23
CA ASP A 58 8.97 6.86 -3.67
C ASP A 58 9.63 6.01 -2.57
N TYR A 59 8.85 5.44 -1.66
CA TYR A 59 9.37 4.50 -0.65
C TYR A 59 10.01 3.26 -1.29
N ILE A 60 9.39 2.68 -2.33
CA ILE A 60 9.97 1.54 -3.06
C ILE A 60 11.30 1.94 -3.71
N ALA A 61 11.39 3.13 -4.31
CA ALA A 61 12.59 3.62 -4.97
C ALA A 61 13.75 3.86 -3.98
N HIS A 62 13.45 4.24 -2.75
CA HIS A 62 14.42 4.47 -1.68
C HIS A 62 14.75 3.22 -0.86
N GLY A 63 14.18 2.05 -1.20
CA GLY A 63 14.42 0.79 -0.48
C GLY A 63 13.60 0.67 0.83
N GLU A 64 12.64 1.55 1.05
CA GLU A 64 11.80 1.64 2.24
C GLU A 64 10.53 0.77 2.09
N ALA A 65 10.70 -0.47 1.67
CA ALA A 65 9.58 -1.34 1.28
C ALA A 65 8.60 -1.69 2.43
N GLY A 66 9.08 -1.73 3.68
CA GLY A 66 8.20 -1.87 4.84
C GLY A 66 7.31 -0.65 5.06
N VAL A 67 7.82 0.56 4.77
CA VAL A 67 7.05 1.82 4.83
C VAL A 67 6.05 1.87 3.67
N ALA A 68 6.46 1.43 2.48
CA ALA A 68 5.56 1.25 1.33
C ALA A 68 4.39 0.30 1.68
N LEU A 69 4.66 -0.81 2.38
CA LEU A 69 3.62 -1.75 2.81
C LEU A 69 2.66 -1.12 3.84
N ASP A 70 3.18 -0.40 4.83
CA ASP A 70 2.35 0.29 5.82
C ASP A 70 1.43 1.32 5.18
N HIS A 71 1.97 2.07 4.21
CA HIS A 71 1.19 3.06 3.46
C HIS A 71 0.09 2.41 2.61
N LEU A 72 0.37 1.25 1.99
CA LEU A 72 -0.68 0.46 1.31
C LEU A 72 -1.78 0.00 2.28
N PHE A 73 -1.43 -0.42 3.51
CA PHE A 73 -2.44 -0.78 4.51
C PHE A 73 -3.31 0.40 4.90
N TYR A 74 -2.71 1.58 5.07
CA TYR A 74 -3.43 2.82 5.30
C TYR A 74 -4.38 3.16 4.14
N MET A 75 -3.90 3.09 2.90
CA MET A 75 -4.73 3.33 1.70
C MET A 75 -5.91 2.37 1.57
N ILE A 76 -5.78 1.13 2.03
CA ILE A 76 -6.86 0.14 2.00
C ILE A 76 -7.84 0.35 3.16
N LYS A 77 -7.33 0.63 4.36
CA LYS A 77 -8.12 0.68 5.59
C LYS A 77 -8.99 1.93 5.70
N GLU A 78 -8.44 3.08 5.33
CA GLU A 78 -9.10 4.36 5.57
C GLU A 78 -10.38 4.54 4.73
N PRO A 79 -10.42 4.19 3.43
CA PRO A 79 -11.62 4.22 2.58
C PRO A 79 -12.30 2.85 2.44
N PRO A 80 -12.22 2.00 3.48
CA PRO A 80 -12.38 0.53 3.45
C PRO A 80 -12.44 -0.14 2.05
N LEU A 81 -11.33 -0.14 1.30
CA LEU A 81 -11.28 -0.69 -0.05
C LEU A 81 -11.44 -2.21 -0.06
N ALA A 82 -12.28 -2.70 -0.98
CA ALA A 82 -12.46 -4.13 -1.22
C ALA A 82 -11.43 -4.64 -2.24
N ILE A 83 -10.24 -5.05 -1.77
CA ILE A 83 -9.20 -5.63 -2.62
C ILE A 83 -9.50 -7.09 -3.00
N SER A 84 -8.94 -7.53 -4.12
CA SER A 84 -9.01 -8.91 -4.57
C SER A 84 -8.33 -9.91 -3.63
N ALA A 85 -8.72 -11.18 -3.73
CA ALA A 85 -8.07 -12.27 -3.00
C ALA A 85 -6.57 -12.39 -3.37
N ARG A 86 -6.22 -12.13 -4.64
CA ARG A 86 -4.83 -12.13 -5.12
C ARG A 86 -3.98 -11.09 -4.39
N SER A 87 -4.47 -9.85 -4.30
CA SER A 87 -3.76 -8.78 -3.58
C SER A 87 -3.73 -9.03 -2.07
N ALA A 88 -4.79 -9.59 -1.50
CA ALA A 88 -4.79 -10.00 -0.10
C ALA A 88 -3.72 -11.06 0.22
N GLU A 89 -3.52 -12.04 -0.67
CA GLU A 89 -2.47 -13.06 -0.53
C GLU A 89 -1.05 -12.47 -0.65
N LYS A 90 -0.86 -11.50 -1.57
CA LYS A 90 0.39 -10.75 -1.72
C LYS A 90 0.72 -9.95 -0.47
N LEU A 91 -0.25 -9.20 0.05
CA LEU A 91 -0.11 -8.46 1.29
C LEU A 91 0.19 -9.38 2.48
N ALA A 92 -0.43 -10.56 2.57
CA ALA A 92 -0.14 -11.54 3.61
C ALA A 92 1.32 -12.04 3.56
N ARG A 93 1.85 -12.29 2.36
CA ARG A 93 3.24 -12.68 2.15
C ARG A 93 4.20 -11.55 2.50
N LEU A 94 3.93 -10.32 2.02
CA LEU A 94 4.74 -9.14 2.31
C LEU A 94 4.80 -8.88 3.82
N ALA A 95 3.65 -8.87 4.49
CA ALA A 95 3.56 -8.67 5.95
C ALA A 95 4.38 -9.70 6.73
N LYS A 96 4.34 -10.97 6.30
CA LYS A 96 5.14 -12.03 6.91
C LYS A 96 6.65 -11.78 6.74
N VAL A 97 7.09 -11.29 5.58
CA VAL A 97 8.51 -11.00 5.32
C VAL A 97 9.00 -9.82 6.16
N PHE A 98 8.19 -8.77 6.29
CA PHE A 98 8.54 -7.58 7.07
C PHE A 98 8.21 -7.71 8.57
N GLU A 99 7.71 -8.87 9.01
CA GLU A 99 7.25 -9.11 10.39
C GLU A 99 6.21 -8.08 10.88
N MET A 100 5.39 -7.57 9.95
CA MET A 100 4.36 -6.57 10.19
C MET A 100 3.00 -7.24 10.40
N PRO A 101 2.15 -6.70 11.30
CA PRO A 101 0.77 -7.15 11.41
C PRO A 101 -0.04 -6.77 10.16
N LEU A 102 -1.05 -7.57 9.83
CA LEU A 102 -2.02 -7.24 8.77
C LEU A 102 -3.00 -6.17 9.24
N SER A 103 -2.52 -4.94 9.38
CA SER A 103 -3.26 -3.81 9.98
C SER A 103 -4.44 -3.30 9.13
N TRP A 104 -4.54 -3.74 7.87
CA TRP A 104 -5.64 -3.41 6.96
C TRP A 104 -6.88 -4.28 7.13
N ARG A 105 -6.77 -5.45 7.78
CA ARG A 105 -7.91 -6.29 8.14
C ARG A 105 -8.37 -5.92 9.55
N ALA A 106 -9.61 -5.45 9.67
CA ALA A 106 -10.28 -5.25 10.95
C ALA A 106 -10.60 -6.58 11.65
#